data_AF-A0A0N5A2M0-F1
#
_entry.id   AF-A0A0N5A2M0-F1
#
_cell.length_a   1.000
_cell.length_b   1.000
_cell.length_c   1.000
_cell.angle_alpha   90.00
_cell.angle_beta   90.00
_cell.angle_gamma   90.00
#
_symmetry.space_group_name_H-M   'P 1'
#
loop_
_entity.id
_entity.type
_entity.pdbx_description
1 polymer ?
#
loop_
_entity_poly.entity_id
_entity_poly.type
_entity_poly.pdbx_seq_one_letter_code
_entity_poly.pdbx_strand_id
1 'polypeptide(L)'
;MNFTRIATQRVLTALEKAKIVCWFEETNSFAIVKRRYVSEFGMEPPSVDLVKNLHKRFLETGNVADVAAKDSIPMGAIHKAQKFGGSTAHM
;
A
#
# COMPACT_ATOMS: atom_id res chain seq x y z
N MET A 1 -1.56 37.40 -13.71
CA MET A 1 -1.13 36.63 -12.51
C MET A 1 -0.81 35.22 -12.98
N ASN A 2 0.46 34.87 -13.08
CA ASN A 2 0.89 33.54 -13.54
C ASN A 2 1.07 32.65 -12.32
N PHE A 3 0.13 31.74 -12.09
CA PHE A 3 0.25 30.72 -11.05
C PHE A 3 1.14 29.60 -11.57
N THR A 4 2.43 29.66 -11.27
CA THR A 4 3.35 28.56 -11.50
C THR A 4 2.94 27.42 -10.56
N ARG A 5 2.17 26.44 -11.05
CA ARG A 5 1.90 25.21 -10.30
C ARG A 5 3.21 24.43 -10.17
N ILE A 6 3.87 24.58 -9.03
CA ILE A 6 4.99 23.72 -8.67
C ILE A 6 4.38 22.33 -8.44
N ALA A 7 4.57 21.41 -9.38
CA ALA A 7 4.18 20.03 -9.25
C ALA A 7 5.12 19.33 -8.24
N THR A 8 4.94 19.60 -6.96
CA THR A 8 5.56 18.83 -5.89
C THR A 8 5.03 17.40 -5.96
N GLN A 9 5.85 16.46 -6.44
CA GLN A 9 5.56 15.03 -6.35
C GLN A 9 5.55 14.62 -4.86
N ARG A 10 4.36 14.63 -4.26
CA ARG A 10 4.13 14.09 -2.93
C ARG A 10 3.88 12.59 -3.03
N VAL A 11 4.62 11.81 -2.23
CA VAL A 11 4.34 10.39 -2.05
C VAL A 11 3.13 10.27 -1.12
N LEU A 12 2.08 9.57 -1.58
CA LEU A 12 0.94 9.26 -0.74
C LEU A 12 1.32 8.21 0.31
N THR A 13 0.95 8.47 1.56
CA THR A 13 1.04 7.52 2.66
C THR A 13 0.11 6.33 2.42
N ALA A 14 0.39 5.20 3.09
CA ALA A 14 -0.46 4.01 3.00
C ALA A 14 -1.91 4.29 3.42
N LEU A 15 -2.11 5.14 4.43
CA LEU A 15 -3.43 5.56 4.90
C LEU A 15 -4.18 6.37 3.82
N GLU A 16 -3.51 7.34 3.20
CA GLU A 16 -4.10 8.13 2.10
C GLU A 16 -4.54 7.19 0.97
N LYS A 17 -3.65 6.28 0.53
CA LYS A 17 -3.94 5.29 -0.51
C LYS A 17 -5.14 4.39 -0.14
N ALA A 18 -5.19 3.89 1.09
CA ALA A 18 -6.28 3.07 1.60
C ALA A 18 -7.64 3.81 1.56
N LYS A 19 -7.68 5.05 2.07
CA LYS A 19 -8.91 5.87 2.07
C LYS A 19 -9.38 6.17 0.64
N ILE A 20 -8.46 6.50 -0.26
CA ILE A 20 -8.77 6.76 -1.68
C ILE A 20 -9.46 5.54 -2.31
N VAL A 21 -8.86 4.36 -2.16
CA VAL A 21 -9.41 3.12 -2.73
C VAL A 21 -10.77 2.80 -2.13
N CYS A 22 -10.92 2.91 -0.81
CA CYS A 22 -12.18 2.67 -0.11
C CYS A 22 -13.30 3.60 -0.60
N TRP A 23 -13.04 4.92 -0.67
CA TRP A 23 -14.05 5.88 -1.17
C TRP A 23 -14.37 5.68 -2.64
N PHE A 24 -13.38 5.30 -3.46
CA PHE A 24 -13.61 5.05 -4.86
C PHE A 24 -14.45 3.79 -5.08
N GLU A 25 -14.18 2.72 -4.34
CA GLU A 25 -14.97 1.49 -4.37
C GLU A 25 -16.42 1.74 -3.92
N GLU A 26 -16.62 2.49 -2.83
CA GLU A 26 -17.96 2.80 -2.31
C GLU A 26 -18.82 3.62 -3.27
N THR A 27 -18.22 4.55 -4.00
CA THR A 27 -18.96 5.61 -4.69
C THR A 27 -18.80 5.63 -6.19
N ASN A 28 -17.79 4.92 -6.71
CA ASN A 28 -17.38 4.89 -8.12
C ASN A 28 -17.27 6.30 -8.74
N SER A 29 -16.90 7.30 -7.91
CA SER A 29 -16.95 8.71 -8.28
C SER A 29 -15.70 9.46 -7.82
N PHE A 30 -14.89 9.89 -8.80
CA PHE A 30 -13.70 10.71 -8.55
C PHE A 30 -14.03 12.06 -7.89
N ALA A 31 -15.20 12.62 -8.20
CA ALA A 31 -15.64 13.87 -7.59
C ALA A 31 -15.83 13.74 -6.08
N ILE A 32 -16.38 12.60 -5.63
CA ILE A 32 -16.57 12.30 -4.21
C ILE A 32 -15.23 12.02 -3.54
N VAL A 33 -14.37 11.20 -4.16
CA VAL A 33 -13.00 10.94 -3.67
C VAL A 33 -12.23 12.24 -3.47
N LYS A 34 -12.26 13.13 -4.48
CA LYS A 34 -11.63 14.46 -4.42
C LYS A 34 -12.16 15.29 -3.24
N ARG A 35 -13.48 15.37 -3.10
CA ARG A 35 -14.11 16.14 -2.02
C ARG A 35 -13.74 15.58 -0.64
N ARG A 36 -13.81 14.27 -0.45
CA ARG A 36 -13.44 13.61 0.81
C ARG A 36 -11.95 13.79 1.11
N TYR A 37 -11.08 13.67 0.11
CA TYR A 37 -9.64 13.86 0.26
C TYR A 37 -9.29 15.28 0.74
N VAL A 38 -9.87 16.30 0.11
CA VAL A 38 -9.68 17.70 0.53
C VAL A 38 -10.23 17.92 1.95
N SER A 39 -11.39 17.32 2.27
CA SER A 39 -12.00 17.46 3.60
C SER A 39 -11.18 16.81 4.72
N GLU A 40 -10.52 15.69 4.43
CA GLU A 40 -9.79 14.89 5.42
C GLU A 40 -8.34 15.34 5.58
N PHE A 41 -7.69 15.70 4.47
CA PHE A 41 -6.26 15.99 4.44
C PHE A 41 -5.95 17.47 4.19
N GLY A 42 -6.93 18.30 3.83
CA GLY A 42 -6.74 19.72 3.55
C GLY A 42 -5.83 20.00 2.35
N MET A 43 -5.63 19.01 1.47
CA MET A 43 -4.61 19.04 0.41
C MET A 43 -5.20 18.80 -0.97
N GLU A 44 -4.42 19.18 -2.00
CA GLU A 44 -4.81 18.91 -3.38
C GLU A 44 -4.95 17.39 -3.59
N PRO A 45 -6.09 16.95 -4.15
CA PRO A 45 -6.36 15.54 -4.36
C PRO A 45 -5.43 14.93 -5.41
N PRO A 46 -5.22 13.61 -5.35
CA PRO A 46 -4.46 12.89 -6.36
C PRO A 46 -5.11 12.95 -7.75
N SER A 47 -4.30 12.74 -8.79
CA SER A 47 -4.78 12.66 -10.17
C SER A 47 -5.73 11.48 -10.36
N VAL A 48 -6.64 11.60 -11.32
CA VAL A 48 -7.61 10.55 -11.67
C VAL A 48 -6.90 9.24 -12.04
N ASP A 49 -5.79 9.34 -12.80
CA ASP A 49 -4.99 8.18 -13.20
C ASP A 49 -4.38 7.47 -11.99
N LEU A 50 -3.94 8.21 -10.97
CA LEU A 50 -3.40 7.61 -9.75
C LEU A 50 -4.49 6.85 -8.98
N VAL A 51 -5.69 7.43 -8.87
CA VAL A 51 -6.84 6.77 -8.22
C VAL A 51 -7.20 5.46 -8.94
N LYS A 52 -7.28 5.49 -10.29
CA LYS A 52 -7.54 4.29 -11.10
C LYS A 52 -6.45 3.23 -10.92
N ASN A 53 -5.18 3.64 -10.94
CA ASN A 53 -4.07 2.71 -10.78
C ASN A 53 -4.05 2.08 -9.37
N LEU A 54 -4.32 2.86 -8.33
CA LEU A 54 -4.44 2.34 -6.95
C LEU A 54 -5.58 1.34 -6.83
N HIS A 55 -6.75 1.67 -7.38
CA HIS A 55 -7.92 0.79 -7.36
C HIS A 55 -7.66 -0.51 -8.13
N LYS A 56 -7.14 -0.42 -9.36
CA LYS A 56 -6.75 -1.59 -10.15
C LYS A 56 -5.77 -2.49 -9.41
N ARG A 57 -4.69 -1.92 -8.85
CA ARG A 57 -3.70 -2.69 -8.08
C ARG A 57 -4.32 -3.36 -6.86
N PHE A 58 -5.24 -2.67 -6.18
CA PHE A 58 -5.94 -3.24 -5.04
C PHE A 58 -6.81 -4.44 -5.45
N LEU A 59 -7.52 -4.37 -6.58
CA LEU A 59 -8.29 -5.50 -7.10
C LEU A 59 -7.40 -6.69 -7.50
N GLU A 60 -6.21 -6.43 -8.03
CA GLU A 60 -5.28 -7.47 -8.48
C GLU A 60 -4.50 -8.12 -7.33
N THR A 61 -4.10 -7.35 -6.31
CA THR A 61 -3.15 -7.79 -5.27
C THR A 61 -3.71 -7.78 -3.86
N GLY A 62 -4.85 -7.14 -3.62
CA GLY A 62 -5.39 -6.87 -2.30
C GLY A 62 -4.58 -5.84 -1.49
N ASN A 63 -3.56 -5.21 -2.07
CA ASN A 63 -2.66 -4.30 -1.37
C ASN A 63 -2.71 -2.87 -1.93
N VAL A 64 -2.65 -1.89 -1.02
CA VAL A 64 -2.61 -0.46 -1.33
C VAL A 64 -1.23 0.16 -1.10
N ALA A 65 -0.32 -0.54 -0.43
CA ALA A 65 1.06 -0.13 -0.24
C ALA A 65 1.93 -0.54 -1.43
N ASP A 66 2.98 0.24 -1.69
CA ASP A 66 4.06 -0.26 -2.54
C ASP A 66 4.77 -1.37 -1.76
N VAL A 67 4.79 -2.56 -2.34
CA VAL A 67 5.50 -3.71 -1.78
C VAL A 67 6.97 -3.34 -1.72
N ALA A 68 7.43 -2.84 -0.57
CA ALA A 68 8.82 -3.01 -0.23
C ALA A 68 8.99 -4.53 -0.09
N ALA A 69 9.70 -5.15 -1.02
CA ALA A 69 9.91 -6.60 -1.13
C ALA A 69 10.64 -7.24 0.08
N LYS A 70 10.62 -6.59 1.25
CA LYS A 70 11.33 -7.00 2.47
C LYS A 70 10.46 -7.79 3.45
N ASP A 71 9.14 -7.75 3.34
CA ASP A 71 8.23 -8.42 4.29
C ASP A 71 7.51 -9.65 3.69
N SER A 72 8.14 -10.30 2.72
CA SER A 72 7.71 -11.61 2.24
C SER A 72 7.94 -12.64 3.34
N ILE A 73 6.92 -12.92 4.18
CA ILE A 73 6.96 -14.07 5.08
C ILE A 73 6.95 -15.32 4.19
N PRO A 74 8.00 -16.17 4.20
CA PRO A 74 7.98 -17.40 3.43
C PRO A 74 6.88 -18.29 3.98
N MET A 75 5.84 -18.52 3.16
CA MET A 75 4.86 -19.57 3.41
C MET A 75 5.59 -20.93 3.37
N GLY A 76 5.94 -21.43 4.55
CA GLY A 76 6.38 -22.81 4.76
C GLY A 76 7.85 -23.09 4.48
N ALA A 77 8.74 -22.59 5.34
CA ALA A 77 9.96 -23.36 5.63
C ALA A 77 9.57 -24.42 6.67
N ILE A 78 9.30 -25.65 6.24
CA ILE A 78 9.21 -26.78 7.18
C ILE A 78 10.60 -26.93 7.80
N HIS A 79 10.73 -26.57 9.08
CA HIS A 79 11.94 -26.80 9.85
C HIS A 79 12.14 -28.32 9.92
N LYS A 80 13.10 -28.85 9.14
CA LYS A 80 13.52 -30.24 9.22
C LYS A 80 13.99 -30.50 10.66
N ALA A 81 13.37 -31.47 11.33
CA ALA A 81 13.66 -31.83 12.72
C ALA A 81 15.17 -31.98 12.93
N GLN A 82 15.72 -31.10 13.77
CA GLN A 82 17.11 -31.13 14.18
C GLN A 82 17.27 -32.34 15.10
N LYS A 83 17.88 -33.43 14.60
CA LYS A 83 18.25 -34.57 15.43
C LYS A 83 19.21 -34.07 16.52
N PHE A 84 18.78 -34.18 17.78
CA PHE A 84 19.64 -33.93 18.93
C PHE A 84 20.86 -34.85 18.85
N GLY A 85 22.05 -34.23 18.97
CA GLY A 85 23.33 -34.91 18.90
C GLY A 85 23.47 -35.97 19.99
N GLY A 86 23.93 -37.16 19.58
CA GLY A 86 24.30 -38.24 20.49
C GLY A 86 25.47 -37.81 21.38
N SER A 87 25.29 -38.06 22.66
CA SER A 87 26.21 -37.79 23.77
C SER A 87 27.63 -38.29 23.49
N THR A 88 28.60 -37.42 23.76
CA THR A 88 30.01 -37.76 23.98
C THR A 88 30.16 -38.77 25.11
N ALA A 89 30.86 -39.87 24.84
CA ALA A 89 31.42 -40.75 25.87
C ALA A 89 32.85 -41.12 25.47
N HIS A 90 33.82 -40.44 26.08
CA HIS A 90 35.20 -40.88 26.16
C HIS A 90 35.50 -41.13 27.64
N MET A 91 35.69 -42.40 28.00
CA MET A 91 36.60 -42.88 29.04
C MET A 91 37.02 -44.29 28.66
#